data_AF-A0A7Y4ULP9-F1
#
_entry.id   AF-A0A7Y4ULP9-F1
#
_cell.length_a   1.000
_cell.length_b   1.000
_cell.length_c   1.000
_cell.angle_alpha   90.00
_cell.angle_beta   90.00
_cell.angle_gamma   90.00
#
_symmetry.space_group_name_H-M   'P 1'
#
loop_
_entity.id
_entity.type
_entity.pdbx_description
1 polymer ?
#
loop_
_entity_poly.entity_id
_entity_poly.type
_entity_poly.pdbx_seq_one_letter_code
_entity_poly.pdbx_strand_id
1 'polypeptide(L)'
;MKQPINQGRLFLASCLSLVVTAMIFALRGNVEDQVVTTSGLLTGVTARGDYGWISTMAFFGFAASILVASPMLDNLGMRNLLYLAFGLHIVGILGFIAAPSYGVMTFTMLLAG
;
A
#
# COMPACT_ATOMS: atom_id res chain seq x y z
N MET A 1 -5.38 -34.48 -5.70
CA MET A 1 -6.66 -34.39 -4.96
C MET A 1 -6.93 -32.93 -4.65
N LYS A 2 -7.98 -32.33 -5.23
CA LYS A 2 -8.35 -30.94 -5.00
C LYS A 2 -9.02 -30.87 -3.64
N GLN A 3 -8.36 -30.27 -2.64
CA GLN A 3 -8.93 -30.10 -1.30
C GLN A 3 -10.27 -29.35 -1.40
N PRO A 4 -11.30 -29.72 -0.63
CA PRO A 4 -12.56 -28.99 -0.65
C PRO A 4 -12.30 -27.53 -0.25
N ILE A 5 -12.63 -26.60 -1.16
CA ILE A 5 -12.48 -25.16 -0.93
C ILE A 5 -13.45 -24.76 0.18
N ASN A 6 -12.91 -24.26 1.29
CA ASN A 6 -13.71 -23.69 2.37
C ASN A 6 -14.07 -22.24 2.02
N GLN A 7 -15.21 -22.07 1.35
CA GLN A 7 -15.69 -20.78 0.87
C GLN A 7 -15.85 -19.73 1.99
N GLY A 8 -16.27 -20.14 3.19
CA GLY A 8 -16.41 -19.23 4.33
C GLY A 8 -15.08 -18.60 4.76
N ARG A 9 -13.98 -19.37 4.72
CA ARG A 9 -12.64 -18.85 5.01
C ARG A 9 -12.13 -17.89 3.94
N LEU A 10 -12.44 -18.16 2.66
CA LEU A 10 -12.09 -17.25 1.56
C LEU A 10 -12.86 -15.93 1.67
N PHE A 11 -14.15 -15.98 1.98
CA PHE A 11 -14.96 -14.77 2.18
C PHE A 11 -14.42 -13.92 3.32
N LEU A 12 -14.13 -14.54 4.47
CA LEU A 12 -13.57 -13.84 5.62
C LEU A 12 -12.19 -13.23 5.30
N ALA A 13 -11.35 -13.94 4.53
CA ALA A 13 -10.06 -13.41 4.08
C ALA A 13 -10.23 -12.17 3.18
N SER A 14 -11.19 -12.19 2.25
CA SER A 14 -11.49 -11.02 1.41
C SER A 14 -12.00 -9.84 2.23
N CYS A 15 -12.93 -10.06 3.17
CA CYS A 15 -13.42 -9.01 4.07
C CYS A 15 -12.28 -8.43 4.91
N LEU A 16 -11.42 -9.27 5.47
CA LEU A 16 -10.26 -8.83 6.24
C LEU A 16 -9.32 -7.98 5.39
N SER A 17 -9.04 -8.39 4.16
CA SER A 17 -8.21 -7.63 3.22
C SER A 17 -8.80 -6.24 2.95
N LEU A 18 -10.12 -6.14 2.71
CA LEU A 18 -10.80 -4.86 2.47
C LEU A 18 -10.76 -3.95 3.69
N VAL A 19 -10.96 -4.50 4.89
CA VAL A 19 -10.89 -3.74 6.15
C VAL A 19 -9.48 -3.22 6.39
N VAL A 20 -8.45 -4.05 6.18
CA VAL A 20 -7.05 -3.65 6.33
C VAL A 20 -6.73 -2.49 5.38
N THR A 21 -7.06 -2.62 4.10
CA THR A 21 -6.85 -1.54 3.12
C THR A 21 -7.56 -0.25 3.51
N ALA A 22 -8.82 -0.33 3.98
CA ALA A 22 -9.56 0.85 4.46
C ALA A 22 -8.90 1.50 5.69
N MET A 23 -8.43 0.70 6.64
CA MET A 23 -7.72 1.19 7.83
C MET A 23 -6.42 1.90 7.47
N ILE A 24 -5.67 1.41 6.49
CA ILE A 24 -4.42 2.06 6.03
C ILE A 24 -4.70 3.45 5.43
N PHE A 25 -5.78 3.62 4.66
CA PHE A 25 -6.17 4.95 4.17
C PHE A 25 -6.57 5.89 5.31
N ALA A 26 -7.29 5.40 6.32
CA ALA A 26 -7.64 6.19 7.50
C ALA A 26 -6.40 6.62 8.30
N LEU A 27 -5.45 5.71 8.51
CA LEU A 27 -4.17 6.00 9.14
C LEU A 27 -3.31 6.96 8.29
N ARG A 28 -3.40 6.92 6.97
CA ARG A 28 -2.62 7.85 6.14
C ARG A 28 -3.04 9.31 6.34
N GLY A 29 -4.33 9.55 6.58
CA GLY A 29 -4.82 10.88 6.93
C GLY A 29 -4.38 11.33 8.32
N ASN A 30 -4.30 10.41 9.29
CA ASN A 30 -3.92 10.76 10.65
C ASN A 30 -2.40 11.02 10.82
N VAL A 31 -1.57 10.36 10.01
CA VAL A 31 -0.12 10.47 10.11
C VAL A 31 0.44 11.69 9.36
N GLU A 32 -0.36 12.34 8.51
CA GLU A 32 0.02 13.54 7.75
C GLU A 32 0.63 14.61 8.65
N ASP A 33 -0.11 15.03 9.67
CA ASP A 33 0.32 16.14 10.54
C ASP A 33 1.60 15.76 11.30
N GLN A 34 1.76 14.48 11.68
CA GLN A 34 2.96 14.00 12.34
C GLN A 34 4.17 13.97 11.38
N VAL A 35 3.99 13.51 10.15
CA VAL A 35 5.07 13.45 9.15
C VAL A 35 5.51 14.87 8.78
N VAL A 36 4.58 15.80 8.55
CA VAL A 36 4.90 17.19 8.21
C VAL A 36 5.61 17.93 9.35
N THR A 37 5.23 17.68 10.61
CA THR A 37 5.83 18.38 11.77
C THR A 37 7.11 17.76 12.30
N THR A 38 7.24 16.43 12.22
CA THR A 38 8.28 15.66 12.95
C THR A 38 9.40 15.15 12.04
N SER A 39 9.12 14.88 10.76
CA SER A 39 10.13 14.27 9.88
C SER A 39 11.31 15.20 9.56
N GLY A 40 11.10 16.52 9.63
CA GLY A 40 12.07 17.51 9.14
C GLY A 40 12.35 17.43 7.64
N LEU A 41 11.66 16.53 6.92
CA LEU A 41 11.90 16.21 5.52
C LEU A 41 11.00 17.02 4.58
N LEU A 42 9.83 17.44 5.07
CA LEU A 42 8.94 18.36 4.38
C LEU A 42 8.92 19.68 5.17
N THR A 43 9.66 20.67 4.68
CA THR A 43 9.81 21.97 5.36
C THR A 43 9.27 23.11 4.49
N GLY A 44 8.56 24.05 5.11
CA GLY A 44 8.09 25.26 4.45
C GLY A 44 6.59 25.23 4.11
N VAL A 45 6.13 26.26 3.39
CA VAL A 45 4.71 26.49 3.10
C VAL A 45 4.11 25.40 2.18
N THR A 46 4.95 24.62 1.48
CA THR A 46 4.55 23.55 0.55
C THR A 46 4.45 22.17 1.20
N ALA A 47 4.88 22.00 2.46
CA ALA A 47 5.06 20.70 3.07
C ALA A 47 3.80 19.81 3.06
N ARG A 48 2.61 20.40 3.25
CA ARG A 48 1.32 19.68 3.16
C ARG A 48 0.98 19.26 1.73
N GLY A 49 1.29 20.12 0.75
CA GLY A 49 1.11 19.81 -0.67
C GLY A 49 2.02 18.67 -1.12
N ASP A 50 3.27 18.68 -0.67
CA ASP A 50 4.27 17.64 -0.94
C ASP A 50 3.85 16.29 -0.31
N TYR A 51 3.33 16.30 0.93
CA TYR A 51 2.74 15.11 1.53
C TYR A 51 1.50 14.62 0.76
N GLY A 52 0.66 15.54 0.30
CA GLY A 52 -0.48 15.24 -0.57
C GLY A 52 -0.05 14.48 -1.83
N TRP A 53 1.03 14.92 -2.48
CA TRP A 53 1.60 14.23 -3.65
C TRP A 53 2.08 12.81 -3.33
N ILE A 54 2.78 12.63 -2.21
CA ILE A 54 3.20 11.31 -1.73
C ILE A 54 1.98 10.41 -1.47
N SER A 55 0.95 10.93 -0.83
CA SER A 55 -0.29 10.19 -0.55
C SER A 55 -0.97 9.73 -1.85
N THR A 56 -0.95 10.58 -2.90
CA THR A 56 -1.46 10.22 -4.22
C THR A 56 -0.67 9.09 -4.90
N MET A 57 0.63 8.96 -4.65
CA MET A 57 1.42 7.89 -5.25
C MET A 57 0.96 6.47 -4.88
N ALA A 58 0.34 6.29 -3.71
CA ALA A 58 -0.26 5.00 -3.39
C ALA A 58 -1.45 4.65 -4.30
N PHE A 59 -2.22 5.62 -4.78
CA PHE A 59 -3.29 5.33 -5.75
C PHE A 59 -2.71 4.95 -7.12
N PHE A 60 -1.57 5.54 -7.50
CA PHE A 60 -0.82 5.11 -8.68
C PHE A 60 -0.27 3.69 -8.52
N GLY A 61 0.23 3.32 -7.33
CA GLY A 61 0.63 1.95 -7.00
C GLY A 61 -0.50 0.96 -7.21
N PHE A 62 -1.68 1.26 -6.65
CA PHE A 62 -2.86 0.43 -6.81
C PHE A 62 -3.29 0.27 -8.28
N ALA A 63 -3.29 1.37 -9.04
CA ALA A 63 -3.61 1.34 -10.47
C ALA A 63 -2.59 0.51 -11.28
N ALA A 64 -1.30 0.68 -11.00
CA ALA A 64 -0.23 -0.10 -11.61
C ALA A 64 -0.35 -1.59 -11.27
N SER A 65 -0.70 -1.91 -10.02
CA SER A 65 -0.96 -3.27 -9.57
C SER A 65 -2.12 -3.91 -10.32
N ILE A 66 -3.25 -3.20 -10.52
CA ILE A 66 -4.36 -3.71 -11.34
C ILE A 66 -3.89 -4.00 -12.77
N LEU A 67 -3.15 -3.09 -13.37
CA LEU A 67 -2.69 -3.21 -14.76
C LEU A 67 -1.72 -4.40 -14.93
N VAL A 68 -0.80 -4.59 -13.99
CA VAL A 68 0.24 -5.63 -14.05
C VAL A 68 -0.25 -6.99 -13.53
N ALA A 69 -1.04 -7.01 -12.45
CA ALA A 69 -1.51 -8.25 -11.85
C ALA A 69 -2.58 -8.95 -12.71
N SER A 70 -3.37 -8.20 -13.49
CA SER A 70 -4.40 -8.75 -14.39
C SER A 70 -3.85 -9.79 -15.38
N PRO A 71 -2.84 -9.49 -16.22
CA PRO A 71 -2.25 -10.50 -17.10
C PRO A 71 -1.42 -11.56 -16.36
N MET A 72 -0.88 -11.25 -15.18
CA MET A 72 -0.10 -12.21 -14.39
C MET A 72 -0.97 -13.26 -13.70
N LEU A 73 -2.27 -13.00 -13.52
CA LEU A 73 -3.20 -13.89 -12.82
C LEU A 73 -3.30 -15.27 -13.47
N ASP A 74 -3.30 -15.33 -14.80
CA ASP A 74 -3.45 -16.58 -15.54
C ASP A 74 -2.22 -17.50 -15.41
N ASN A 75 -1.03 -16.93 -15.21
CA ASN A 75 0.21 -17.69 -15.14
C ASN A 75 0.66 -18.01 -13.69
N LEU A 76 0.48 -17.06 -12.76
CA LEU A 76 0.93 -17.21 -11.36
C LEU A 76 -0.18 -17.72 -10.42
N GLY A 77 -1.45 -17.51 -10.78
CA GLY A 77 -2.60 -17.84 -9.95
C GLY A 77 -2.84 -16.88 -8.79
N MET A 78 -4.10 -16.82 -8.34
CA MET A 78 -4.57 -15.83 -7.35
C MET A 78 -3.88 -15.94 -5.99
N ARG A 79 -3.51 -17.16 -5.56
CA ARG A 79 -2.86 -17.39 -4.28
C ARG A 79 -1.48 -16.72 -4.21
N ASN A 80 -0.66 -16.86 -5.26
CA ASN A 80 0.68 -16.28 -5.27
C ASN A 80 0.64 -14.76 -5.39
N LEU A 81 -0.30 -14.23 -6.20
CA LEU A 81 -0.50 -12.78 -6.28
C LEU A 81 -0.89 -12.16 -4.94
N LEU A 82 -1.72 -12.85 -4.15
CA LEU A 82 -2.11 -12.36 -2.83
C LEU A 82 -0.92 -12.29 -1.86
N TYR A 83 -0.02 -13.29 -1.87
CA TYR A 83 1.20 -13.25 -1.06
C TYR A 83 2.17 -12.17 -1.55
N LEU A 84 2.29 -11.97 -2.86
CA LEU A 84 3.13 -10.93 -3.44
C LEU A 84 2.61 -9.53 -3.08
N ALA A 85 1.30 -9.30 -3.20
CA ALA A 85 0.66 -8.05 -2.79
C ALA A 85 0.88 -7.77 -1.30
N PHE A 86 0.69 -8.78 -0.43
CA PHE A 86 0.96 -8.65 1.00
C PHE A 86 2.43 -8.30 1.29
N GLY A 87 3.37 -8.95 0.60
CA GLY A 87 4.80 -8.67 0.73
C GLY A 87 5.17 -7.25 0.30
N LEU A 88 4.69 -6.80 -0.86
CA LEU A 88 4.88 -5.42 -1.33
C LEU A 88 4.31 -4.44 -0.30
N HIS A 89 3.10 -4.67 0.19
CA HIS A 89 2.46 -3.79 1.15
C HIS A 89 3.28 -3.63 2.45
N ILE A 90 3.81 -4.72 3.00
CA ILE A 90 4.69 -4.66 4.18
C ILE A 90 5.97 -3.89 3.89
N VAL A 91 6.64 -4.18 2.77
CA VAL A 91 7.89 -3.51 2.39
C VAL A 91 7.64 -2.01 2.19
N GLY A 92 6.52 -1.63 1.59
CA GLY A 92 6.13 -0.24 1.39
C GLY A 92 5.89 0.50 2.71
N ILE A 93 5.17 -0.11 3.66
CA ILE A 93 4.94 0.50 4.99
C ILE A 93 6.24 0.65 5.77
N LEU A 94 7.05 -0.41 5.86
CA LEU A 94 8.31 -0.36 6.60
C LEU A 94 9.30 0.63 5.96
N GLY A 95 9.34 0.67 4.63
CA GLY A 95 10.14 1.63 3.88
C GLY A 95 9.68 3.07 4.11
N PHE A 96 8.37 3.31 4.21
CA PHE A 96 7.83 4.65 4.49
C PHE A 96 8.24 5.15 5.89
N ILE A 97 8.17 4.28 6.89
CA ILE A 97 8.55 4.63 8.28
C ILE A 97 10.06 4.91 8.38
N ALA A 98 10.88 4.14 7.66
CA ALA A 98 12.34 4.26 7.70
C ALA A 98 12.91 5.19 6.61
N ALA A 99 12.07 5.94 5.88
CA ALA A 99 12.49 6.70 4.70
C ALA A 99 13.49 7.82 5.07
N PRO A 100 14.72 7.82 4.50
CA PRO A 100 15.72 8.85 4.78
C PRO A 100 15.57 10.10 3.89
N SER A 101 14.71 10.06 2.87
CA SER A 101 14.53 11.16 1.92
C SER A 101 13.13 11.17 1.30
N TYR A 102 12.74 12.32 0.74
CA TYR A 102 11.43 12.54 0.12
C TYR A 102 11.19 11.57 -1.04
N GLY A 103 12.22 11.31 -1.86
CA GLY A 103 12.15 10.36 -2.96
C GLY A 103 11.91 8.93 -2.49
N VAL A 104 12.58 8.49 -1.42
CA VAL A 104 12.34 7.15 -0.84
C VAL A 104 10.92 7.07 -0.30
N MET A 105 10.46 8.09 0.45
CA MET A 105 9.10 8.14 0.99
C MET A 105 8.03 8.04 -0.11
N THR A 106 8.25 8.73 -1.23
CA THR A 106 7.40 8.68 -2.43
C THR A 106 7.38 7.28 -3.05
N PHE A 107 8.55 6.68 -3.25
CA PHE A 107 8.67 5.34 -3.85
C PHE A 107 8.09 4.25 -2.95
N THR A 108 8.34 4.30 -1.65
CA THR A 108 7.79 3.34 -0.70
C THR A 108 6.26 3.47 -0.60
N MET A 109 5.73 4.68 -0.81
CA MET A 109 4.29 4.90 -0.85
C MET A 109 3.64 4.39 -2.14
N LEU A 110 4.35 4.49 -3.28
CA LEU A 110 3.97 3.80 -4.52
C LEU A 110 3.93 2.28 -4.31
N LEU A 111 4.93 1.72 -3.63
CA LEU A 111 5.05 0.28 -3.40
C LEU A 111 4.02 -0.24 -2.37
N ALA A 112 3.61 0.60 -1.42
CA ALA A 112 2.52 0.32 -0.49
C ALA A 112 1.14 0.40 -1.15
N GLY A 113 1.01 1.00 -2.33
CA GLY A 113 -0.24 1.11 -3.09
C GLY A 113 -0.58 -0.17 -3.84
#